data_AF-A0A6L9GAB0-F1
#
_entry.id   AF-A0A6L9GAB0-F1
#
_cell.length_a   1.000
_cell.length_b   1.000
_cell.length_c   1.000
_cell.angle_alpha   90.00
_cell.angle_beta   90.00
_cell.angle_gamma   90.00
#
_symmetry.space_group_name_H-M   'P 1'
#
loop_
_entity.id
_entity.type
_entity.pdbx_description
1 polymer ?
#
loop_
_entity_poly.entity_id
_entity_poly.type
_entity_poly.pdbx_seq_one_letter_code
_entity_poly.pdbx_strand_id
1 'polypeptide(L)'
;CSGFLELGTRKFHCWRRGGHGHVGVVASLEQSCDVFYYELAQRVGIDRIAAMARKLGIGVRHDLPMSAVAEGIAPDRAWKRARYDQEWRVGDSLNSSIGQGYVLASPL
;
A
#
# COMPACT_ATOMS: atom_id res chain seq x y z
N CYS A 1 10.68 -9.90 10.53
CA CYS A 1 10.36 -10.47 9.20
C CYS A 1 10.86 -11.91 9.07
N SER A 2 9.97 -12.90 9.24
CA SER A 2 10.22 -14.33 9.00
C SER A 2 10.01 -14.77 7.54
N GLY A 3 9.75 -13.83 6.62
CA GLY A 3 9.50 -14.11 5.19
C GLY A 3 8.03 -14.08 4.78
N PHE A 4 7.11 -13.99 5.75
CA PHE A 4 5.69 -13.75 5.52
C PHE A 4 5.02 -13.15 6.75
N LEU A 5 3.81 -12.63 6.57
CA LEU A 5 2.85 -12.29 7.61
C LEU A 5 1.62 -13.22 7.47
N GLU A 6 1.15 -13.79 8.57
CA GLU A 6 -0.11 -14.55 8.60
C GLU A 6 -1.29 -13.64 8.92
N LEU A 7 -2.32 -13.69 8.07
CA LEU A 7 -3.59 -13.02 8.28
C LEU A 7 -4.71 -14.06 8.19
N GLY A 8 -5.19 -14.51 9.36
CA GLY A 8 -6.13 -15.62 9.45
C GLY A 8 -5.52 -16.89 8.84
N THR A 9 -6.14 -17.43 7.79
CA THR A 9 -5.66 -18.63 7.08
C THR A 9 -4.73 -18.33 5.90
N ARG A 10 -4.48 -17.05 5.58
CA ARG A 10 -3.71 -16.64 4.40
C ARG A 10 -2.33 -16.10 4.79
N LYS A 11 -1.33 -16.41 3.98
CA LYS A 11 0.04 -15.88 4.11
C LYS A 11 0.28 -14.78 3.09
N PHE A 12 0.78 -13.64 3.57
CA PHE A 12 1.26 -12.53 2.75
C PHE A 12 2.78 -12.59 2.77
N HIS A 13 3.35 -12.99 1.64
CA HIS A 13 4.78 -13.24 1.55
C HIS A 13 5.59 -11.95 1.40
N CYS A 14 6.78 -11.96 1.98
CA CYS A 14 7.84 -11.04 1.58
C CYS A 14 8.47 -11.57 0.28
N TRP A 15 9.03 -10.67 -0.53
CA TRP A 15 9.79 -11.03 -1.72
C TRP A 15 10.97 -11.97 -1.37
N ARG A 16 11.59 -11.76 -0.21
CA ARG A 16 12.65 -12.62 0.31
C ARG A 16 12.07 -13.78 1.12
N ARG A 17 12.08 -14.98 0.53
CA ARG A 17 11.55 -16.20 1.17
C ARG A 17 12.18 -16.54 2.52
N GLY A 18 13.49 -16.31 2.67
CA GLY A 18 14.21 -16.53 3.94
C GLY A 18 13.95 -15.45 5.00
N GLY A 19 13.18 -14.41 4.68
CA GLY A 19 12.95 -13.26 5.55
C GLY A 19 14.15 -12.32 5.66
N HIS A 20 13.93 -11.20 6.34
CA HIS A 20 14.92 -10.16 6.60
C HIS A 20 15.37 -10.13 8.08
N GLY A 21 14.87 -11.04 8.91
CA GLY A 21 15.19 -11.05 10.35
C GLY A 21 14.57 -9.86 11.08
N HIS A 22 15.32 -9.29 12.03
CA HIS A 22 14.92 -8.08 12.72
C HIS A 22 15.22 -6.86 11.83
N VAL A 23 14.18 -6.08 11.52
CA VAL A 23 14.28 -4.93 10.63
C VAL A 23 13.64 -3.71 11.28
N GLY A 24 14.39 -2.61 11.32
CA GLY A 24 13.86 -1.28 11.61
C GLY A 24 13.48 -0.53 10.33
N VAL A 25 12.97 0.69 10.45
CA VAL A 25 12.46 1.49 9.32
C VAL A 25 13.52 1.76 8.23
N VAL A 26 14.77 2.03 8.63
CA VAL A 26 15.86 2.30 7.68
C VAL A 26 16.18 1.04 6.88
N ALA A 27 16.42 -0.08 7.58
CA ALA A 27 16.68 -1.37 6.95
C ALA A 27 15.49 -1.87 6.10
N SER A 28 14.24 -1.57 6.49
CA SER A 28 13.07 -1.96 5.70
C SER A 28 12.97 -1.20 4.38
N LEU A 29 13.42 0.04 4.32
CA LEU A 29 13.53 0.80 3.08
C LEU A 29 14.67 0.28 2.21
N GLU A 30 15.87 0.09 2.79
CA GLU A 30 17.05 -0.41 2.07
C GLU A 30 16.85 -1.80 1.45
N GLN A 31 16.18 -2.69 2.18
CA GLN A 31 15.98 -4.09 1.77
C GLN A 31 14.59 -4.34 1.20
N SER A 32 13.78 -3.29 1.02
CA SER A 32 12.40 -3.39 0.51
C SER A 32 11.57 -4.45 1.26
N CYS A 33 11.59 -4.45 2.60
CA CYS A 33 10.97 -5.52 3.38
C CYS A 33 9.44 -5.37 3.45
N ASP A 34 8.70 -6.17 2.68
CA ASP A 34 7.23 -6.10 2.62
C ASP A 34 6.55 -6.35 3.97
N VAL A 35 7.02 -7.33 4.74
CA VAL A 35 6.41 -7.70 6.04
C VAL A 35 6.42 -6.54 7.02
N PHE A 36 7.46 -5.70 7.00
CA PHE A 36 7.49 -4.50 7.83
C PHE A 36 6.33 -3.55 7.48
N TYR A 37 6.07 -3.33 6.18
CA TYR A 37 4.98 -2.47 5.72
C TYR A 37 3.60 -3.11 5.95
N TYR A 38 3.48 -4.43 5.85
CA TYR A 38 2.26 -5.14 6.22
C TYR A 38 1.88 -4.94 7.70
N GLU A 39 2.87 -5.03 8.60
CA GLU A 39 2.66 -4.77 10.03
C GLU A 39 2.34 -3.29 10.29
N LEU A 40 3.03 -2.38 9.60
CA LEU A 40 2.77 -0.94 9.69
C LEU A 40 1.34 -0.61 9.25
N ALA A 41 0.87 -1.21 8.15
CA ALA A 41 -0.46 -0.98 7.59
C ALA A 41 -1.58 -1.34 8.56
N GLN A 42 -1.42 -2.44 9.30
CA GLN A 42 -2.39 -2.87 10.30
C GLN A 42 -2.48 -1.92 11.49
N ARG A 43 -1.35 -1.30 11.87
CA ARG A 43 -1.30 -0.34 12.99
C ARG A 43 -1.80 1.04 12.60
N VAL A 44 -1.45 1.50 11.39
CA VAL A 44 -1.76 2.87 10.92
C VAL A 44 -3.16 2.96 10.33
N GLY A 45 -3.59 1.94 9.58
CA GLY A 45 -4.84 1.90 8.86
C GLY A 45 -4.79 2.58 7.48
N ILE A 46 -5.61 2.10 6.54
CA ILE A 46 -5.59 2.56 5.15
C ILE A 46 -5.90 4.05 5.01
N ASP A 47 -6.85 4.60 5.75
CA ASP A 47 -7.31 5.98 5.52
C ASP A 47 -6.19 7.01 5.78
N ARG A 48 -5.35 6.74 6.78
CA ARG A 48 -4.16 7.56 7.08
C ARG A 48 -3.06 7.37 6.03
N ILE A 49 -2.87 6.14 5.54
CA ILE A 49 -1.91 5.85 4.46
C ILE A 49 -2.35 6.56 3.17
N ALA A 50 -3.62 6.46 2.78
CA ALA A 50 -4.18 7.11 1.61
C ALA A 50 -4.13 8.64 1.72
N ALA A 51 -4.39 9.19 2.91
CA ALA A 51 -4.23 10.63 3.16
C ALA A 51 -2.78 11.09 2.97
N MET A 52 -1.79 10.30 3.41
CA MET A 52 -0.39 10.62 3.16
C MET A 52 -0.02 10.44 1.68
N ALA A 53 -0.49 9.38 1.02
CA ALA A 53 -0.24 9.13 -0.39
C ALA A 53 -0.76 10.29 -1.27
N ARG A 54 -1.96 10.81 -0.98
CA ARG A 54 -2.51 12.00 -1.65
C ARG A 54 -1.69 13.26 -1.39
N LYS A 55 -1.17 13.46 -0.17
CA LYS A 55 -0.25 14.57 0.12
C LYS A 55 1.05 14.48 -0.68
N LEU A 56 1.48 13.26 -1.00
CA LEU A 56 2.66 12.99 -1.83
C LEU A 56 2.34 12.95 -3.35
N GLY A 57 1.11 13.22 -3.76
CA GLY A 57 0.69 13.32 -5.17
C GLY A 57 -0.01 12.08 -5.75
N ILE A 58 -0.03 10.95 -5.04
CA ILE A 58 -0.70 9.74 -5.54
C ILE A 58 -2.22 9.91 -5.51
N GLY A 59 -2.88 9.61 -6.63
CA GLY A 59 -4.34 9.78 -6.78
C GLY A 59 -4.76 11.25 -6.85
N VAL A 60 -3.84 12.16 -7.17
CA VAL A 60 -4.12 13.57 -7.46
C VAL A 60 -3.87 13.80 -8.94
N ARG A 61 -4.83 14.43 -9.62
CA ARG A 61 -4.62 14.89 -10.99
C ARG A 61 -3.79 16.17 -10.98
N HIS A 62 -2.59 16.11 -11.56
CA HIS A 62 -1.71 17.28 -11.67
C HIS A 62 -2.18 18.22 -12.79
N ASP A 63 -2.19 19.52 -12.50
CA ASP A 63 -2.50 20.56 -13.49
C ASP A 63 -1.24 20.87 -14.30
N LEU A 64 -1.04 20.11 -15.37
CA LEU A 64 0.07 20.25 -16.29
C LEU A 64 -0.47 20.47 -17.70
N PRO A 65 0.21 21.26 -18.55
CA PRO A 65 -0.20 21.53 -19.93
C PRO A 65 0.06 20.33 -20.85
N MET A 66 -0.46 19.16 -20.48
CA MET A 66 -0.37 17.91 -21.20
C MET A 66 -1.75 17.28 -21.32
N SER A 67 -2.08 16.76 -22.50
CA SER A 67 -3.40 16.21 -22.81
C SER A 67 -3.69 14.85 -22.14
N ALA A 68 -2.67 14.14 -21.66
CA ALA A 68 -2.79 12.77 -21.17
C ALA A 68 -2.23 12.58 -19.74
N VAL A 69 -2.57 13.48 -18.82
CA VAL A 69 -2.29 13.27 -17.39
C VAL A 69 -3.26 12.23 -16.85
N ALA A 70 -2.75 11.03 -16.58
CA ALA A 70 -3.50 9.97 -15.92
C ALA A 70 -3.62 10.27 -14.43
N GLU A 71 -4.83 10.16 -13.89
CA GLU A 71 -5.05 10.20 -12.45
C GLU A 71 -4.79 8.81 -11.87
N GLY A 72 -3.90 8.74 -10.88
CA GLY A 72 -3.65 7.51 -10.12
C GLY A 72 -4.83 7.14 -9.20
N ILE A 73 -4.61 6.16 -8.34
CA ILE A 73 -5.56 5.76 -7.29
C ILE A 73 -4.79 5.65 -5.98
N ALA A 74 -5.17 6.47 -5.00
CA ALA A 74 -4.82 6.30 -3.59
C ALA A 74 -6.05 5.70 -2.87
N PRO A 75 -6.18 4.37 -2.81
CA PRO A 75 -7.41 3.72 -2.38
C PRO A 75 -7.61 3.88 -0.86
N ASP A 76 -8.84 4.17 -0.47
CA ASP A 76 -9.29 4.16 0.92
C ASP A 76 -10.64 3.45 1.06
N ARG A 77 -11.18 3.42 2.29
CA ARG A 77 -12.45 2.73 2.56
C ARG A 77 -13.61 3.32 1.75
N ALA A 78 -13.66 4.65 1.65
CA ALA A 78 -14.72 5.36 0.94
C ALA A 78 -14.66 5.08 -0.56
N TRP A 79 -13.45 5.12 -1.15
CA TRP A 79 -13.22 4.79 -2.54
C TRP A 79 -13.70 3.37 -2.88
N LYS A 80 -13.33 2.36 -2.06
CA LYS A 80 -13.70 0.97 -2.33
C LYS A 80 -15.21 0.77 -2.24
N ARG A 81 -15.87 1.40 -1.25
CA ARG A 81 -17.32 1.38 -1.11
C ARG A 81 -18.00 2.02 -2.32
N ALA A 82 -17.54 3.19 -2.76
CA ALA A 82 -18.12 3.87 -3.92
C ALA A 82 -17.93 3.09 -5.23
N ARG A 83 -16.77 2.45 -5.42
CA ARG A 83 -16.41 1.79 -6.68
C ARG A 83 -16.95 0.37 -6.83
N TYR A 84 -17.08 -0.36 -5.72
CA TYR A 84 -17.39 -1.79 -5.73
C TYR A 84 -18.51 -2.20 -4.77
N ASP A 85 -19.07 -1.26 -3.99
CA ASP A 85 -20.03 -1.55 -2.91
C ASP A 85 -19.55 -2.62 -1.92
N GLN A 86 -18.24 -2.60 -1.62
CA GLN A 86 -17.60 -3.57 -0.73
C GLN A 86 -16.91 -2.88 0.43
N GLU A 87 -16.93 -3.55 1.59
CA GLU A 87 -16.15 -3.13 2.74
C GLU A 87 -14.65 -3.36 2.54
N TRP A 88 -13.87 -2.53 3.23
CA TRP A 88 -12.42 -2.63 3.24
C TRP A 88 -11.96 -3.75 4.17
N ARG A 89 -11.11 -4.65 3.66
CA ARG A 89 -10.57 -5.78 4.42
C ARG A 89 -9.12 -5.51 4.79
N VAL A 90 -8.64 -6.16 5.86
CA VAL A 90 -7.24 -6.03 6.30
C VAL A 90 -6.26 -6.39 5.18
N GLY A 91 -6.55 -7.42 4.38
CA GLY A 91 -5.72 -7.80 3.23
C GLY A 91 -5.60 -6.71 2.16
N ASP A 92 -6.61 -5.85 2.00
CA ASP A 92 -6.54 -4.71 1.08
C ASP A 92 -5.52 -3.68 1.58
N SER A 93 -5.44 -3.47 2.90
CA SER A 93 -4.41 -2.62 3.51
C SER A 93 -3.01 -3.18 3.30
N LEU A 94 -2.82 -4.49 3.44
CA LEU A 94 -1.52 -5.13 3.24
C LEU A 94 -1.01 -4.90 1.82
N ASN A 95 -1.85 -5.16 0.81
CA ASN A 95 -1.48 -4.91 -0.59
C ASN A 95 -1.21 -3.42 -0.86
N SER A 96 -2.08 -2.54 -0.35
CA SER A 96 -1.94 -1.10 -0.60
C SER A 96 -0.68 -0.51 0.05
N SER A 97 -0.24 -1.05 1.19
CA SER A 97 0.96 -0.55 1.89
C SER A 97 2.28 -0.76 1.18
N ILE A 98 2.31 -1.67 0.21
CA ILE A 98 3.48 -1.93 -0.64
C ILE A 98 3.26 -1.43 -2.08
N GLY A 99 2.28 -0.54 -2.29
CA GLY A 99 1.97 0.03 -3.59
C GLY A 99 1.31 -0.95 -4.58
N GLN A 100 0.68 -2.03 -4.09
CA GLN A 100 0.01 -3.03 -4.92
C GLN A 100 -1.52 -3.02 -4.73
N GLY A 101 -2.20 -3.92 -5.43
CA GLY A 101 -3.65 -4.09 -5.36
C GLY A 101 -4.37 -2.98 -6.13
N TYR A 102 -5.05 -2.09 -5.41
CA TYR A 102 -5.82 -1.00 -6.02
C TYR A 102 -5.01 0.29 -6.21
N VAL A 103 -3.78 0.34 -5.69
CA VAL A 103 -2.91 1.51 -5.85
C VAL A 103 -2.50 1.62 -7.31
N LEU A 104 -2.76 2.78 -7.91
CA LEU A 104 -2.28 3.13 -9.26
C LEU A 104 -1.56 4.48 -9.20
N ALA A 105 -0.50 4.61 -10.00
CA ALA A 105 0.25 5.86 -10.12
C ALA A 105 0.74 6.01 -11.56
N SER A 106 0.88 7.26 -12.02
CA SER A 106 1.64 7.58 -13.22
C SER A 106 3.14 7.60 -12.92
N PRO A 107 4.01 7.40 -13.92
CA PRO A 107 5.44 7.66 -13.79
C PRO A 107 5.77 9.14 -13.53
N LEU A 108 4.86 10.03 -13.91
CA LEU A 108 4.88 11.47 -13.65
C LEU A 108 4.25 11.75 -12.28
#